data_AF-A0A2G2VY76-F1
#
_entry.id   AF-A0A2G2VY76-F1
#
_cell.length_a   1.000
_cell.length_b   1.000
_cell.length_c   1.000
_cell.angle_alpha   90.00
_cell.angle_beta   90.00
_cell.angle_gamma   90.00
#
_symmetry.space_group_name_H-M   'P 1'
#
loop_
_entity.id
_entity.type
_entity.pdbx_description
1 polymer ?
#
loop_
_entity_poly.entity_id
_entity_poly.type
_entity_poly.pdbx_seq_one_letter_code
_entity_poly.pdbx_strand_id
1 'polypeptide(L)'
;MKSLRRHPPSHFLLPHRVTDEMEFNGYALPKNEIIYFMAREMGLDPNVWENPIKIKLERFLIDDHREDGETFDITGNREIKMMSFDVRKRICLSYNFAMFHLEYFVANLIWRFEWKLVEGDNVNLTEEMYFTFTMKNPL
;
A
#
# COMPACT_ATOMS: atom_id res chain seq x y z
N MET A 1 -2.16 -5.31 -5.49
CA MET A 1 -2.49 -3.88 -5.29
C MET A 1 -3.49 -3.57 -4.17
N LYS A 2 -4.77 -4.01 -4.23
CA LYS A 2 -5.81 -3.58 -3.28
C LYS A 2 -5.48 -3.84 -1.80
N SER A 3 -4.93 -5.02 -1.49
CA SER A 3 -4.55 -5.37 -0.11
C SER A 3 -3.47 -4.41 0.41
N LEU A 4 -2.42 -4.16 -0.38
CA LEU A 4 -1.33 -3.25 -0.02
C LEU A 4 -1.82 -1.82 0.26
N ARG A 5 -2.80 -1.31 -0.50
CA ARG A 5 -3.37 0.03 -0.23
C ARG A 5 -4.10 0.10 1.12
N ARG A 6 -5.01 -0.85 1.37
CA ARG A 6 -5.91 -0.79 2.54
C ARG A 6 -5.22 -1.28 3.82
N HIS A 7 -4.33 -2.25 3.67
CA HIS A 7 -3.62 -2.95 4.73
C HIS A 7 -2.14 -3.03 4.35
N PRO A 8 -1.44 -1.89 4.32
CA PRO A 8 -0.02 -1.87 3.99
C PRO A 8 0.76 -2.68 5.04
N PRO A 9 1.86 -3.34 4.66
CA PRO A 9 2.71 -4.07 5.62
C PRO A 9 3.22 -3.19 6.76
N SER A 10 3.31 -1.88 6.56
CA SER A 10 3.56 -0.89 7.61
C SER A 10 2.57 0.27 7.52
N HIS A 11 1.98 0.67 8.63
CA HIS A 11 1.08 1.83 8.68
C HIS A 11 1.82 3.17 8.54
N PHE A 12 3.10 3.19 8.91
CA PHE A 12 4.00 4.33 8.77
C PHE A 12 5.33 3.90 8.15
N LEU A 13 5.97 4.79 7.40
CA LEU A 13 7.27 4.49 6.79
C LEU A 13 8.42 4.68 7.78
N LEU A 14 9.59 4.15 7.41
CA LEU A 14 10.82 4.46 8.14
C LEU A 14 11.03 5.97 8.16
N PRO A 15 11.50 6.57 9.27
CA PRO A 15 11.58 8.01 9.38
C PRO A 15 12.53 8.62 8.34
N HIS A 16 12.12 9.74 7.75
CA HIS A 16 12.95 10.55 6.87
C HIS A 16 13.57 11.69 7.66
N ARG A 17 14.69 12.21 7.18
CA ARG A 17 15.34 13.39 7.76
C ARG A 17 15.41 14.49 6.71
N VAL A 18 14.99 15.70 7.09
CA VAL A 18 15.12 16.90 6.26
C VAL A 18 16.60 17.21 6.05
N THR A 19 17.05 17.28 4.80
CA THR A 19 18.47 17.52 4.47
C THR A 19 18.83 19.00 4.52
N ASP A 20 17.89 19.85 4.11
CA ASP A 20 18.05 21.31 4.01
C ASP A 20 16.75 21.97 4.43
N GLU A 21 16.87 23.11 5.12
CA GLU A 21 15.70 23.85 5.59
C GLU A 21 14.81 24.26 4.42
N MET A 22 13.51 24.04 4.56
CA MET A 22 12.54 24.34 3.51
C MET A 22 11.19 24.74 4.11
N GLU A 23 10.35 25.39 3.31
CA GLU A 23 8.95 25.61 3.64
C GLU A 23 8.08 24.64 2.84
N PHE A 24 7.12 23.99 3.49
CA PHE A 24 6.16 23.09 2.87
C PHE A 24 4.75 23.46 3.31
N ASN A 25 3.89 23.87 2.38
CA ASN A 25 2.50 24.28 2.64
C ASN A 25 2.36 25.31 3.78
N GLY A 26 3.26 26.29 3.88
CA GLY A 26 3.26 27.29 4.94
C GLY A 26 3.93 26.86 6.25
N TYR A 27 4.45 25.63 6.33
CA TYR A 27 5.18 25.13 7.49
C TYR A 27 6.69 25.16 7.24
N ALA A 28 7.42 25.80 8.15
CA ALA A 28 8.88 25.71 8.15
C ALA A 28 9.32 24.30 8.61
N LEU A 29 10.13 23.64 7.79
CA LEU A 29 10.75 22.35 8.05
C LEU A 29 12.26 22.57 8.27
N PRO A 30 12.72 22.60 9.53
CA PRO A 30 14.12 22.80 9.82
C PRO A 30 14.99 21.65 9.30
N LYS A 31 16.24 21.97 9.00
CA LYS A 31 17.25 20.95 8.71
C LYS A 31 17.37 19.96 9.87
N ASN A 32 17.50 18.68 9.54
CA ASN A 32 17.56 17.54 10.46
C ASN A 32 16.26 17.13 11.16
N GLU A 33 15.14 17.81 10.91
CA GLU A 33 13.84 17.40 11.44
C GLU A 33 13.45 16.00 10.93
N ILE A 34 12.75 15.24 11.77
CA ILE A 34 12.29 13.88 11.44
C ILE A 34 10.87 13.94 10.88
N ILE A 35 10.65 13.35 9.71
CA ILE A 35 9.34 13.27 9.06
C ILE A 35 8.86 11.83 9.05
N TYR A 36 7.61 11.64 9.47
CA TYR A 36 6.88 10.38 9.40
C TYR A 36 5.82 10.47 8.31
N PHE A 37 5.77 9.46 7.45
CA PHE A 37 4.72 9.32 6.43
C PHE A 37 3.72 8.25 6.87
N MET A 38 2.44 8.61 6.93
CA MET A 38 1.35 7.72 7.33
C MET A 38 0.80 6.97 6.11
N ALA A 39 1.49 5.91 5.70
CA ALA A 39 1.17 5.13 4.51
C ALA A 39 -0.29 4.61 4.50
N ARG A 40 -0.81 4.19 5.66
CA ARG A 40 -2.20 3.71 5.77
C ARG A 40 -3.22 4.83 5.50
N GLU A 41 -3.01 6.00 6.10
CA GLU A 41 -3.92 7.13 5.95
C GLU A 41 -3.93 7.64 4.51
N MET A 42 -2.76 7.70 3.85
CA MET A 42 -2.68 8.01 2.42
C MET A 42 -3.46 7.01 1.55
N GLY A 43 -3.41 5.72 1.90
CA GLY A 43 -4.18 4.67 1.21
C GLY A 43 -5.69 4.79 1.42
N LEU A 44 -6.15 5.55 2.42
CA LEU A 44 -7.54 5.72 2.81
C LEU A 44 -8.09 7.14 2.57
N ASP A 45 -7.26 8.07 2.10
CA ASP A 45 -7.64 9.46 1.87
C ASP A 45 -8.79 9.57 0.84
N PRO A 46 -9.98 10.07 1.24
CA PRO A 46 -11.12 10.22 0.34
C PRO A 46 -10.91 11.28 -0.76
N ASN A 47 -9.96 12.20 -0.61
CA ASN A 47 -9.62 13.19 -1.63
C ASN A 47 -8.83 12.57 -2.78
N VAL A 48 -8.10 11.48 -2.52
CA VAL A 48 -7.29 10.75 -3.50
C VAL A 48 -8.04 9.51 -4.02
N TRP A 49 -8.78 8.83 -3.15
CA TRP A 49 -9.43 7.56 -3.44
C TRP A 49 -10.94 7.66 -3.33
N GLU A 50 -11.63 7.52 -4.47
CA GLU A 50 -13.09 7.43 -4.48
C GLU A 50 -13.55 6.17 -3.71
N ASN A 51 -14.45 6.38 -2.73
CA ASN A 51 -14.96 5.34 -1.83
C ASN A 51 -13.82 4.48 -1.23
N PRO A 52 -12.93 5.05 -0.39
CA PRO A 52 -11.64 4.44 -0.03
C PRO A 52 -11.77 3.13 0.74
N ILE A 53 -12.86 2.99 1.51
CA ILE A 53 -13.16 1.81 2.32
C ILE A 53 -13.67 0.64 1.45
N LYS A 54 -14.36 0.94 0.34
CA LYS A 54 -14.93 -0.10 -0.54
C LYS A 54 -13.83 -0.86 -1.27
N ILE A 55 -14.04 -2.17 -1.39
CA ILE A 55 -13.20 -3.05 -2.19
C ILE A 55 -13.65 -2.88 -3.66
N LYS A 56 -12.91 -2.09 -4.43
CA LYS A 56 -13.06 -1.99 -5.90
C LYS A 56 -11.75 -2.43 -6.55
N LEU A 57 -11.72 -3.53 -7.28
CA LEU A 57 -10.52 -4.05 -7.95
C LEU A 57 -10.23 -3.33 -9.26
N GLU A 58 -11.28 -2.84 -9.91
CA GLU A 58 -11.31 -2.17 -11.21
C GLU A 58 -10.45 -0.89 -11.21
N ARG A 59 -10.19 -0.32 -10.03
CA ARG A 59 -9.30 0.84 -9.90
C ARG A 59 -7.83 0.54 -10.19
N PHE A 60 -7.45 -0.74 -10.23
CA PHE A 60 -6.07 -1.19 -10.45
C PHE A 60 -5.89 -1.98 -11.76
N LEU A 61 -6.97 -2.25 -12.49
CA LEU A 61 -6.93 -2.97 -13.75
C LEU A 61 -6.60 -1.99 -14.89
N ILE A 62 -5.97 -2.52 -15.94
CA ILE A 62 -5.89 -1.85 -17.24
C ILE A 62 -7.31 -1.70 -17.75
N ASP A 63 -7.66 -0.50 -18.17
CA ASP A 63 -8.99 -0.18 -18.67
C ASP A 63 -8.83 0.27 -20.12
N ASP A 64 -9.32 -0.55 -21.05
CA ASP A 64 -9.28 -0.28 -22.50
C ASP A 64 -10.08 0.99 -22.87
N HIS A 65 -10.85 1.56 -21.93
CA HIS A 65 -11.61 2.79 -22.10
C HIS A 65 -11.02 4.03 -21.39
N ARG A 66 -9.92 3.89 -20.65
CA ARG A 66 -9.18 5.06 -20.15
C ARG A 66 -8.26 5.57 -21.24
N GLU A 67 -8.30 6.88 -21.50
CA GLU A 67 -7.54 7.53 -22.59
C GLU A 67 -6.02 7.24 -22.56
N ASP A 68 -5.47 6.78 -21.44
CA ASP A 68 -4.05 6.46 -21.29
C ASP A 68 -3.74 4.95 -21.31
N GLY A 69 -4.72 4.04 -21.19
CA GLY A 69 -4.48 2.58 -21.19
C GLY A 69 -3.49 2.11 -20.11
N GLU A 70 -3.24 2.93 -19.08
CA GLU A 70 -2.11 2.72 -18.18
C GLU A 70 -2.48 1.92 -16.92
N THR A 71 -1.55 1.05 -16.51
CA THR A 71 -1.61 0.33 -15.23
C THR A 71 -1.42 1.29 -14.05
N PHE A 72 -1.96 0.93 -12.88
CA PHE A 72 -1.75 1.72 -11.67
C PHE A 72 -0.26 1.74 -11.26
N ASP A 73 0.31 2.92 -11.14
CA ASP A 73 1.70 3.10 -10.71
C ASP A 73 1.85 3.07 -9.18
N ILE A 74 2.23 1.90 -8.65
CA ILE A 74 2.55 1.72 -7.23
C ILE A 74 3.92 2.28 -6.83
N THR A 75 4.79 2.61 -7.79
CA THR A 75 6.13 3.16 -7.50
C THR A 75 6.09 4.66 -7.19
N GLY A 76 4.98 5.33 -7.52
CA GLY A 76 4.80 6.76 -7.31
C GLY A 76 5.67 7.63 -8.23
N ASN A 77 6.06 7.10 -9.39
CA ASN A 77 6.85 7.80 -10.40
C ASN A 77 6.00 8.81 -11.19
N ARG A 78 4.79 8.41 -11.61
CA ARG A 78 3.79 9.29 -12.25
C ARG A 78 3.09 10.15 -11.20
N GLU A 79 2.47 9.51 -10.22
CA GLU A 79 1.71 10.17 -9.16
C GLU A 79 1.75 9.34 -7.87
N ILE A 80 1.95 9.99 -6.71
CA ILE A 80 1.98 9.30 -5.43
C ILE A 80 0.55 9.23 -4.87
N LYS A 81 -0.14 8.09 -5.11
CA LYS A 81 -1.46 7.80 -4.51
C LYS A 81 -1.41 6.86 -3.31
N MET A 82 -0.32 6.12 -3.16
CA MET A 82 -0.01 5.29 -1.99
C MET A 82 1.51 5.10 -1.88
N MET A 83 1.99 4.66 -0.72
CA MET A 83 3.42 4.45 -0.45
C MET A 83 3.70 3.10 0.24
N SER A 84 3.09 2.01 -0.23
CA SER A 84 3.22 0.69 0.44
C SER A 84 4.66 0.16 0.53
N PHE A 85 5.53 0.60 -0.39
CA PHE A 85 6.94 0.23 -0.46
C PHE A 85 7.85 1.46 -0.42
N ASP A 86 7.37 2.58 0.16
CA ASP A 86 7.96 3.90 -0.07
C ASP A 86 7.90 4.28 -1.57
N VAL A 87 8.52 5.39 -1.98
CA VAL A 87 8.52 5.89 -3.37
C VAL A 87 9.85 6.55 -3.70
N ARG A 88 10.11 6.76 -5.01
CA ARG A 88 11.28 7.50 -5.52
C ARG A 88 12.61 7.01 -4.92
N LYS A 89 13.44 7.91 -4.40
CA LYS A 89 14.81 7.63 -3.92
C LYS A 89 14.88 6.66 -2.72
N ARG A 90 13.75 6.43 -2.03
CA ARG A 90 13.69 5.57 -0.84
C ARG A 90 12.79 4.35 -1.04
N ILE A 91 12.32 4.12 -2.27
CA ILE A 91 11.56 2.92 -2.61
C ILE A 91 12.34 1.67 -2.18
N CYS A 92 11.62 0.70 -1.61
CA CYS A 92 12.17 -0.57 -1.21
C CYS A 92 12.91 -1.22 -2.40
N LEU A 93 14.20 -1.48 -2.24
CA LEU A 93 15.04 -2.08 -3.29
C LEU A 93 14.51 -3.43 -3.76
N SER A 94 13.79 -4.14 -2.89
CA SER A 94 13.19 -5.44 -3.18
C SER A 94 11.73 -5.39 -3.63
N TYR A 95 11.18 -4.20 -3.94
CA TYR A 95 9.77 -4.03 -4.35
C TYR A 95 9.40 -4.96 -5.52
N ASN A 96 10.19 -4.96 -6.61
CA ASN A 96 9.92 -5.80 -7.79
C ASN A 96 9.90 -7.29 -7.44
N PHE A 97 10.84 -7.72 -6.57
CA PHE A 97 10.92 -9.10 -6.13
C PHE A 97 9.74 -9.49 -5.25
N ALA A 98 9.35 -8.62 -4.32
CA ALA A 98 8.19 -8.83 -3.46
C ALA A 98 6.89 -8.94 -4.26
N MET A 99 6.70 -8.08 -5.28
CA MET A 99 5.55 -8.14 -6.17
C MET A 99 5.52 -9.43 -6.98
N PHE A 100 6.65 -9.81 -7.59
CA PHE A 100 6.75 -11.06 -8.34
C PHE A 100 6.40 -12.27 -7.46
N HIS A 101 6.96 -12.36 -6.25
CA HIS A 101 6.62 -13.42 -5.32
C HIS A 101 5.15 -13.41 -4.92
N LEU A 102 4.59 -12.24 -4.59
CA LEU A 102 3.19 -12.14 -4.21
C LEU A 102 2.27 -12.62 -5.34
N GLU A 103 2.52 -12.19 -6.57
CA GLU A 103 1.76 -12.59 -7.75
C GLU A 103 1.90 -14.10 -8.01
N TYR A 104 3.12 -14.62 -7.96
CA TYR A 104 3.40 -16.04 -8.15
C TYR A 104 2.68 -16.92 -7.11
N PHE A 105 2.79 -16.60 -5.81
CA PHE A 105 2.16 -17.38 -4.76
C PHE A 105 0.64 -17.31 -4.85
N VAL A 106 0.07 -16.11 -4.98
CA VAL A 106 -1.39 -15.93 -5.05
C VAL A 106 -1.96 -16.64 -6.26
N ALA A 107 -1.33 -16.53 -7.44
CA ALA A 107 -1.78 -17.23 -8.64
C ALA A 107 -1.78 -18.76 -8.46
N ASN A 108 -0.71 -19.33 -7.91
CA ASN A 108 -0.62 -20.78 -7.70
C ASN A 108 -1.61 -21.28 -6.64
N LEU A 109 -1.81 -20.49 -5.58
CA LEU A 109 -2.73 -20.84 -4.50
C LEU A 109 -4.18 -20.85 -4.99
N ILE A 110 -4.59 -19.82 -5.73
CA ILE A 110 -5.95 -19.74 -6.30
C ILE A 110 -6.16 -20.80 -7.38
N TRP A 111 -5.13 -21.15 -8.15
CA TRP A 111 -5.23 -22.23 -9.13
C TRP A 111 -5.53 -23.57 -8.44
N ARG A 112 -4.76 -23.91 -7.41
CA ARG A 112 -4.72 -25.28 -6.86
C ARG A 112 -5.68 -25.52 -5.71
N PHE A 113 -6.15 -24.48 -5.03
CA PHE A 113 -6.90 -24.61 -3.80
C PHE A 113 -8.17 -23.75 -3.82
N GLU A 114 -9.22 -24.28 -3.20
CA GLU A 114 -10.39 -23.51 -2.82
C GLU A 114 -10.30 -23.23 -1.31
N TRP A 115 -10.33 -21.95 -0.94
CA TRP A 115 -10.25 -21.54 0.47
C TRP A 115 -11.64 -21.35 1.06
N LYS A 116 -11.89 -22.04 2.16
CA LYS A 116 -13.14 -22.00 2.92
C LYS A 116 -12.82 -21.94 4.40
N LEU A 117 -13.64 -21.22 5.14
CA LEU A 117 -13.57 -21.19 6.60
C LEU A 117 -13.91 -22.58 7.15
N VAL A 118 -13.15 -23.05 8.13
CA VAL A 118 -13.46 -24.30 8.84
C VAL A 118 -14.68 -24.07 9.75
N GLU A 119 -15.58 -25.04 9.83
CA GLU A 119 -16.75 -24.92 10.71
C GLU A 119 -16.34 -24.69 12.16
N GLY A 120 -16.90 -23.63 12.76
CA GLY A 120 -16.59 -23.21 14.14
C GLY A 120 -15.52 -22.12 14.25
N ASP A 121 -14.79 -21.81 13.17
CA ASP A 121 -13.84 -20.70 13.15
C ASP A 121 -14.51 -19.37 12.77
N ASN A 122 -13.82 -18.26 13.07
CA ASN A 122 -14.26 -16.90 12.77
C ASN A 122 -13.12 -16.14 12.07
N VAL A 123 -13.46 -15.32 11.06
CA VAL A 123 -12.48 -14.41 10.45
C VAL A 123 -12.40 -13.10 11.24
N ASN A 124 -11.21 -12.75 11.69
CA ASN A 124 -10.90 -11.48 12.34
C ASN A 124 -9.80 -10.73 11.57
N LEU A 125 -10.22 -9.73 10.81
CA LEU A 125 -9.32 -8.88 10.01
C LEU A 125 -8.84 -7.63 10.76
N THR A 126 -8.89 -7.62 12.09
CA THR A 126 -8.22 -6.59 12.88
C THR A 126 -6.71 -6.73 12.70
N GLU A 127 -6.05 -5.62 12.39
CA GLU A 127 -4.61 -5.55 12.18
C GLU A 127 -3.89 -5.64 13.54
N GLU A 128 -2.90 -6.52 13.65
CA GLU A 128 -1.98 -6.62 14.77
C GLU A 128 -0.56 -6.30 14.30
N MET A 129 0.20 -5.55 15.11
CA MET A 129 1.53 -5.09 14.77
C MET A 129 2.60 -6.06 15.30
N TYR A 130 3.40 -6.61 14.39
CA TYR A 130 4.65 -7.31 14.69
C TYR A 130 5.82 -6.53 14.07
N PHE A 131 6.68 -7.19 13.29
CA PHE A 131 7.60 -6.51 12.38
C PHE A 131 6.83 -5.81 11.24
N THR A 132 5.75 -6.44 10.77
CA THR A 132 4.75 -5.88 9.85
C THR A 132 3.36 -5.98 10.48
N PHE A 133 2.40 -5.26 9.93
CA PHE A 133 0.98 -5.43 10.28
C PHE A 133 0.43 -6.70 9.62
N THR A 134 -0.20 -7.55 10.42
CA THR A 134 -0.83 -8.79 9.97
C THR A 134 -2.28 -8.86 10.45
N MET A 135 -3.10 -9.74 9.86
CA MET A 135 -4.46 -9.97 10.34
C MET A 135 -4.43 -10.91 11.53
N LYS A 136 -5.25 -10.63 12.56
CA LYS A 136 -5.36 -11.46 13.76
C LYS A 136 -5.79 -12.89 13.46
N ASN A 137 -6.82 -13.05 12.63
CA ASN A 137 -7.29 -14.34 12.15
C ASN A 137 -7.78 -14.20 10.69
N PRO A 138 -6.87 -14.26 9.69
CA PRO A 138 -7.28 -14.29 8.29
C PRO A 138 -8.02 -15.61 7.95
N LEU A 139 -8.63 -15.66 6.76
CA LEU A 139 -9.24 -16.89 6.22
C LEU A 139 -8.18 -17.97 6.00
#